data_AF-A0A536AK14-F1
#
_entry.id   AF-A0A536AK14-F1
#
_cell.length_a   1.000
_cell.length_b   1.000
_cell.length_c   1.000
_cell.angle_alpha   90.00
_cell.angle_beta   90.00
_cell.angle_gamma   90.00
#
_symmetry.space_group_name_H-M   'P 1'
#
loop_
_entity.id
_entity.type
_entity.pdbx_description
1 polymer ?
#
loop_
_entity_poly.entity_id
_entity_poly.type
_entity_poly.pdbx_seq_one_letter_code
_entity_poly.pdbx_strand_id
1 'polypeptide(L)'
;MSRAFDTSDSTDLVVAAYLHDIGYAPALKNTGFHPLDGASYVRSLGYERLASLVAHHSEARFEARLRGLEDALNAFPRECSAVADALTYCDQTIGPTGNTVSLQERVVEVFARYGEEDIVSQALRQSQPYLSLAVERTLTRLHAYGLEATIN
;
A
#
# COMPACT_ATOMS: atom_id res chain seq x y z
N MET A 1 -15.73 -21.35 11.76
CA MET A 1 -15.61 -20.01 11.16
C MET A 1 -14.74 -20.12 9.93
N SER A 2 -15.20 -19.69 8.76
CA SER A 2 -14.33 -19.61 7.58
C SER A 2 -13.30 -18.48 7.80
N ARG A 3 -12.07 -18.68 7.34
CA ARG A 3 -11.01 -17.66 7.42
C ARG A 3 -11.00 -16.84 6.14
N ALA A 4 -10.89 -15.52 6.25
CA ALA A 4 -10.79 -14.62 5.11
C ALA A 4 -9.51 -14.83 4.30
N PHE A 5 -8.46 -15.40 4.89
CA PHE A 5 -7.21 -15.76 4.22
C PHE A 5 -6.74 -17.13 4.72
N ASP A 6 -5.98 -17.85 3.89
CA ASP A 6 -5.24 -19.00 4.39
C ASP A 6 -4.09 -18.54 5.33
N THR A 7 -3.42 -19.49 5.97
CA THR A 7 -2.38 -19.16 6.96
C THR A 7 -1.17 -18.47 6.33
N SER A 8 -0.79 -18.80 5.10
CA SER A 8 0.35 -18.18 4.42
C SER A 8 0.00 -16.74 4.06
N ASP A 9 -1.13 -16.52 3.40
CA ASP A 9 -1.60 -15.20 2.99
C ASP A 9 -1.87 -14.29 4.19
N SER A 10 -2.44 -14.83 5.27
CA SER A 10 -2.62 -14.07 6.51
C SER A 10 -1.29 -13.65 7.13
N THR A 11 -0.25 -14.49 7.02
CA THR A 11 1.08 -14.15 7.54
C THR A 11 1.73 -13.08 6.67
N ASP A 12 1.69 -13.25 5.35
CA ASP A 12 2.26 -12.28 4.41
C ASP A 12 1.58 -10.90 4.53
N LEU A 13 0.26 -10.85 4.68
CA LEU A 13 -0.47 -9.60 4.89
C LEU A 13 0.01 -8.87 6.15
N VAL A 14 0.12 -9.58 7.28
CA VAL A 14 0.55 -8.98 8.55
C VAL A 14 1.99 -8.49 8.45
N VAL A 15 2.89 -9.31 7.90
CA VAL A 15 4.31 -8.94 7.75
C VAL A 15 4.46 -7.76 6.80
N ALA A 16 3.78 -7.77 5.66
CA ALA A 16 3.80 -6.65 4.72
C ALA A 16 3.20 -5.37 5.35
N ALA A 17 2.13 -5.47 6.15
CA ALA A 17 1.57 -4.34 6.86
C ALA A 17 2.56 -3.72 7.87
N TYR A 18 3.40 -4.53 8.54
CA TYR A 18 4.48 -3.99 9.37
C TYR A 18 5.60 -3.33 8.56
N LEU A 19 5.87 -3.81 7.34
CA LEU A 19 7.06 -3.45 6.56
C LEU A 19 6.79 -2.45 5.43
N HIS A 20 5.54 -2.14 5.07
CA HIS A 20 5.19 -1.35 3.87
C HIS A 20 5.92 0.00 3.81
N ASP A 21 6.12 0.63 4.97
CA ASP A 21 6.76 1.93 5.12
C ASP A 21 8.22 1.84 5.65
N ILE A 22 8.82 0.65 5.71
CA ILE A 22 10.19 0.49 6.23
C ILE A 22 11.22 1.29 5.42
N GLY A 23 10.94 1.54 4.14
CA GLY A 23 11.79 2.33 3.25
C GLY A 23 11.97 3.81 3.66
N TYR A 24 11.17 4.32 4.61
CA TYR A 24 11.43 5.64 5.20
C TYR A 24 12.66 5.67 6.13
N ALA A 25 13.13 4.50 6.59
CA ALA A 25 14.30 4.43 7.46
C ALA A 25 15.54 5.04 6.78
N PRO A 26 16.24 6.01 7.40
CA PRO A 26 17.37 6.69 6.77
C PRO A 26 18.48 5.75 6.30
N ALA A 27 18.67 4.61 6.98
CA ALA A 27 19.67 3.60 6.63
C ALA A 27 19.34 2.80 5.36
N LEU A 28 18.08 2.81 4.92
CA LEU A 28 17.62 2.06 3.73
C LEU A 28 17.46 2.95 2.50
N LYS A 29 17.59 4.27 2.66
CA LYS A 29 17.39 5.24 1.58
C LYS A 29 18.42 5.01 0.46
N ASN A 30 17.93 4.73 -0.74
CA ASN A 30 18.75 4.53 -1.94
C ASN A 30 18.24 5.40 -3.10
N THR A 31 16.96 5.27 -3.42
CA THR A 31 16.28 6.06 -4.46
C THR A 31 15.60 7.30 -3.89
N GLY A 32 15.32 7.31 -2.58
CA GLY A 32 14.49 8.33 -1.96
C GLY A 32 12.99 8.14 -2.18
N PHE A 33 12.58 7.00 -2.76
CA PHE A 33 11.20 6.58 -2.91
C PHE A 33 10.95 5.34 -2.02
N HIS A 34 10.22 5.52 -0.93
CA HIS A 34 10.13 4.53 0.15
C HIS A 34 9.60 3.15 -0.28
N PRO A 35 8.68 2.99 -1.26
CA PRO A 35 8.23 1.67 -1.67
C PRO A 35 9.37 0.87 -2.30
N LEU A 36 10.21 1.52 -3.11
CA LEU A 36 11.39 0.88 -3.74
C LEU A 36 12.50 0.58 -2.74
N ASP A 37 12.79 1.53 -1.85
CA ASP A 37 13.85 1.39 -0.86
C ASP A 37 13.50 0.29 0.15
N GLY A 38 12.24 0.25 0.60
CA GLY A 38 11.71 -0.81 1.46
C GLY A 38 11.69 -2.17 0.76
N ALA A 39 11.18 -2.24 -0.47
CA ALA A 39 11.13 -3.49 -1.23
C ALA A 39 12.53 -4.04 -1.51
N SER A 40 13.49 -3.18 -1.82
CA SER A 40 14.88 -3.59 -2.06
C SER A 40 15.51 -4.19 -0.80
N TYR A 41 15.25 -3.60 0.37
CA TYR A 41 15.68 -4.15 1.65
C TYR A 41 15.04 -5.52 1.92
N VAL A 42 13.72 -5.64 1.79
CA VAL A 42 13.00 -6.90 2.04
C VAL A 42 13.47 -8.01 1.09
N ARG A 43 13.71 -7.68 -0.18
CA ARG A 43 14.28 -8.62 -1.17
C ARG A 43 15.70 -9.05 -0.78
N SER A 44 16.52 -8.15 -0.25
CA SER A 44 17.88 -8.50 0.20
C SER A 44 17.90 -9.55 1.33
N LEU A 45 16.80 -9.69 2.07
CA LEU A 45 16.61 -10.72 3.10
C LEU A 45 16.07 -12.05 2.54
N GLY A 46 15.82 -12.13 1.24
CA GLY A 46 15.36 -13.34 0.54
C GLY A 46 13.84 -13.47 0.38
N TYR A 47 13.06 -12.42 0.69
CA TYR A 47 11.59 -12.46 0.64
C TYR A 47 11.01 -11.77 -0.60
N GLU A 48 10.98 -12.47 -1.74
CA GLU A 48 10.56 -11.90 -3.02
C GLU A 48 9.09 -11.43 -3.05
N ARG A 49 8.14 -12.27 -2.64
CA ARG A 49 6.71 -11.89 -2.64
C ARG A 49 6.43 -10.72 -1.71
N LEU A 50 7.01 -10.73 -0.50
CA LEU A 50 6.86 -9.62 0.45
C LEU A 50 7.46 -8.32 -0.10
N ALA A 51 8.61 -8.39 -0.79
CA ALA A 51 9.19 -7.23 -1.45
C ALA A 51 8.25 -6.67 -2.53
N SER A 52 7.61 -7.52 -3.32
CA SER A 52 6.56 -7.09 -4.26
C SER A 52 5.36 -6.43 -3.58
N LEU A 53 4.87 -6.99 -2.47
CA LEU A 53 3.77 -6.38 -1.71
C LEU A 53 4.16 -5.00 -1.17
N VAL A 54 5.36 -4.87 -0.60
CA VAL A 54 5.91 -3.59 -0.11
C VAL A 54 6.12 -2.60 -1.26
N ALA A 55 6.61 -3.04 -2.41
CA ALA A 55 6.85 -2.16 -3.56
C ALA A 55 5.57 -1.50 -4.07
N HIS A 56 4.43 -2.19 -3.98
CA HIS A 56 3.17 -1.77 -4.61
C HIS A 56 2.07 -1.35 -3.62
N HIS A 57 2.34 -1.34 -2.30
CA HIS A 57 1.32 -1.19 -1.24
C HIS A 57 0.36 0.00 -1.42
N SER A 58 0.87 1.15 -1.87
CA SER A 58 0.12 2.41 -2.00
C SER A 58 -0.29 2.73 -3.44
N GLU A 59 -0.35 1.73 -4.32
CA GLU A 59 -0.45 1.92 -5.77
C GLU A 59 0.73 2.73 -6.33
N ALA A 60 1.91 2.49 -5.76
CA ALA A 60 3.18 3.19 -5.99
C ALA A 60 3.59 3.40 -7.46
N ARG A 61 3.05 2.62 -8.41
CA ARG A 61 3.34 2.75 -9.85
C ARG A 61 3.06 4.14 -10.42
N PHE A 62 2.06 4.86 -9.89
CA PHE A 62 1.75 6.21 -10.37
C PHE A 62 2.85 7.20 -9.97
N GLU A 63 3.27 7.15 -8.71
CA GLU A 63 4.35 8.00 -8.21
C GLU A 63 5.70 7.60 -8.83
N ALA A 64 5.97 6.30 -8.98
CA ALA A 64 7.17 5.79 -9.63
C ALA A 64 7.32 6.34 -11.05
N ARG A 65 6.24 6.37 -11.83
CA ARG A 65 6.25 6.97 -13.18
C ARG A 65 6.58 8.45 -13.14
N LEU A 66 5.94 9.23 -12.26
CA LEU A 66 6.21 10.66 -12.12
C LEU A 66 7.65 10.95 -11.68
N ARG A 67 8.26 10.04 -10.92
CA ARG A 67 9.66 10.13 -10.47
C ARG A 67 10.68 9.57 -11.48
N GLY A 68 10.25 8.98 -12.59
CA GLY A 68 11.15 8.30 -13.55
C GLY A 68 11.74 6.99 -13.03
N LEU A 69 11.06 6.33 -12.09
CA LEU A 69 11.46 5.09 -11.42
C LEU A 69 10.60 3.87 -11.81
N GLU A 70 9.82 3.98 -12.89
CA GLU A 70 8.90 2.93 -13.35
C GLU A 70 9.63 1.61 -13.64
N ASP A 71 10.78 1.64 -14.32
CA ASP A 71 11.57 0.44 -14.61
C ASP A 71 12.11 -0.24 -13.35
N ALA A 72 12.56 0.56 -12.37
CA ALA A 72 13.02 0.04 -11.09
C ALA A 72 11.88 -0.63 -10.30
N LEU A 73 10.66 -0.06 -10.37
CA LEU A 73 9.48 -0.66 -9.76
C LEU A 73 9.04 -1.94 -10.48
N ASN A 74 9.13 -1.97 -11.81
CA ASN A 74 8.78 -3.14 -12.61
C ASN A 74 9.68 -4.36 -12.36
N ALA A 75 10.85 -4.17 -11.72
CA ALA A 75 11.67 -5.27 -11.22
C ALA A 75 11.01 -6.05 -10.06
N PHE A 76 9.94 -5.52 -9.47
CA PHE A 76 9.10 -6.18 -8.46
C PHE A 76 7.75 -6.51 -9.10
N PRO A 77 7.43 -7.80 -9.36
CA PRO A 77 6.17 -8.18 -9.97
C PRO A 77 4.97 -7.71 -9.14
N ARG A 78 4.04 -6.98 -9.76
CA ARG A 78 2.82 -6.55 -9.09
C ARG A 78 1.85 -7.73 -8.97
N GLU A 79 1.43 -8.03 -7.74
CA GLU A 79 0.41 -9.04 -7.46
C GLU A 79 -1.00 -8.42 -7.57
N CYS A 80 -1.92 -9.11 -8.26
CA CYS A 80 -3.35 -8.77 -8.28
C CYS A 80 -4.11 -9.79 -7.42
N SER A 81 -4.10 -9.61 -6.10
CA SER A 81 -4.70 -10.56 -5.16
C SER A 81 -5.45 -9.88 -4.02
N ALA A 82 -6.21 -10.67 -3.27
CA ALA A 82 -6.88 -10.19 -2.06
C ALA A 82 -5.90 -9.73 -0.97
N VAL A 83 -4.66 -10.25 -0.95
CA VAL A 83 -3.62 -9.81 0.01
C VAL A 83 -3.13 -8.41 -0.37
N ALA A 84 -2.87 -8.16 -1.65
CA ALA A 84 -2.49 -6.84 -2.14
C ALA A 84 -3.59 -5.81 -1.90
N ASP A 85 -4.85 -6.14 -2.23
CA ASP A 85 -6.00 -5.26 -1.99
C ASP A 85 -6.15 -4.94 -0.48
N ALA A 86 -5.99 -5.94 0.40
CA ALA A 86 -6.08 -5.76 1.84
C ALA A 86 -4.92 -4.93 2.42
N LEU A 87 -3.70 -5.07 1.88
CA LEU A 87 -2.56 -4.25 2.27
C LEU A 87 -2.79 -2.78 1.90
N THR A 88 -3.22 -2.51 0.67
CA THR A 88 -3.61 -1.16 0.23
C THR A 88 -4.74 -0.60 1.08
N TYR A 89 -5.75 -1.41 1.39
CA TYR A 89 -6.82 -1.03 2.31
C TYR A 89 -6.27 -0.59 3.68
N CYS A 90 -5.39 -1.39 4.29
CA CYS A 90 -4.80 -1.06 5.59
C CYS A 90 -4.00 0.24 5.56
N ASP A 91 -3.16 0.44 4.53
CA ASP A 91 -2.37 1.67 4.35
C ASP A 91 -3.26 2.91 4.17
N GLN A 92 -4.32 2.80 3.37
CA GLN A 92 -5.15 3.96 3.01
C GLN A 92 -6.22 4.32 4.05
N THR A 93 -6.54 3.42 4.97
CA THR A 93 -7.63 3.63 5.95
C THR A 93 -7.15 3.81 7.38
N ILE A 94 -5.84 3.82 7.63
CA ILE A 94 -5.26 4.06 8.94
C ILE A 94 -4.38 5.31 8.89
N GLY A 95 -4.77 6.33 9.65
CA GLY A 95 -4.00 7.56 9.78
C GLY A 95 -2.72 7.36 10.60
N PRO A 96 -1.80 8.35 10.58
CA PRO A 96 -0.50 8.26 11.27
C PRO A 96 -0.60 8.13 12.80
N THR A 97 -1.76 8.46 13.38
CA THR A 97 -2.04 8.28 14.83
C THR A 97 -2.71 6.94 15.16
N GLY A 98 -2.91 6.07 14.17
CA GLY A 98 -3.61 4.78 14.32
C GLY A 98 -5.14 4.88 14.27
N ASN A 99 -5.69 6.07 14.03
CA ASN A 99 -7.14 6.25 13.88
C ASN A 99 -7.59 5.79 12.49
N THR A 100 -8.78 5.18 12.41
CA THR A 100 -9.41 4.87 11.13
C THR A 100 -9.84 6.16 10.43
N VAL A 101 -9.57 6.23 9.13
CA VAL A 101 -9.96 7.31 8.23
C VAL A 101 -10.54 6.72 6.95
N SER A 102 -11.46 7.45 6.33
CA SER A 102 -11.91 7.13 4.97
C SER A 102 -10.83 7.48 3.94
N LEU A 103 -10.88 6.82 2.78
CA LEU A 103 -10.01 7.17 1.64
C LEU A 103 -10.21 8.64 1.22
N GLN A 104 -11.43 9.15 1.31
CA GLN A 104 -11.76 10.54 0.98
C GLN A 104 -11.08 11.52 1.95
N GLU A 105 -11.14 11.27 3.26
CA GLU A 105 -10.43 12.08 4.25
C GLU A 105 -8.91 12.02 4.04
N ARG A 106 -8.37 10.84 3.73
CA ARG A 106 -6.95 10.67 3.39
C ARG A 106 -6.55 11.51 2.18
N VAL A 107 -7.37 11.50 1.13
CA VAL A 107 -7.15 12.31 -0.08
C VAL A 107 -7.12 13.80 0.27
N VAL A 108 -8.11 14.28 1.04
CA VAL A 108 -8.18 15.69 1.47
C VAL A 108 -6.96 16.08 2.31
N GLU A 109 -6.53 15.24 3.25
CA GLU A 109 -5.35 15.47 4.08
C GLU A 109 -4.08 15.59 3.25
N VAL A 110 -3.85 14.66 2.32
CA VAL A 110 -2.66 14.67 1.46
C VAL A 110 -2.62 15.94 0.59
N PHE A 111 -3.73 16.33 -0.03
CA PHE A 111 -3.79 17.58 -0.81
C PHE A 111 -3.54 18.82 0.05
N ALA A 112 -4.08 18.86 1.28
CA ALA A 112 -3.84 19.97 2.20
C ALA A 112 -2.37 20.04 2.68
N ARG A 113 -1.71 18.89 2.83
CA ARG A 113 -0.34 18.78 3.32
C ARG A 113 0.71 19.12 2.27
N TYR A 114 0.55 18.64 1.04
CA TYR A 114 1.56 18.75 -0.01
C TYR A 114 1.22 19.81 -1.07
N GLY A 115 -0.05 20.21 -1.21
CA GLY A 115 -0.52 21.09 -2.29
C GLY A 115 -0.71 20.36 -3.61
N GLU A 116 -1.45 20.94 -4.55
CA GLU A 116 -1.89 20.25 -5.77
C GLU A 116 -0.77 19.88 -6.75
N GLU A 117 0.30 20.69 -6.80
CA GLU A 117 1.40 20.52 -7.75
C GLU A 117 2.47 19.53 -7.26
N ASP A 118 2.41 19.07 -6.01
CA ASP A 118 3.36 18.09 -5.49
C ASP A 118 3.18 16.72 -6.15
N ILE A 119 4.29 16.01 -6.39
CA ILE A 119 4.30 14.68 -7.01
C ILE A 119 3.39 13.70 -6.27
N VAL A 120 3.34 13.76 -4.93
CA VAL A 120 2.50 12.89 -4.11
C VAL A 120 1.02 13.14 -4.40
N SER A 121 0.61 14.42 -4.45
CA SER A 121 -0.76 14.83 -4.78
C SER A 121 -1.16 14.43 -6.21
N GLN A 122 -0.26 14.61 -7.18
CA GLN A 122 -0.48 14.19 -8.57
C GLN A 122 -0.61 12.67 -8.70
N ALA A 123 0.25 11.91 -8.02
CA ALA A 123 0.20 10.45 -8.00
C ALA A 123 -1.11 9.97 -7.38
N LEU A 124 -1.51 10.54 -6.24
CA LEU A 124 -2.76 10.20 -5.56
C LEU A 124 -3.98 10.47 -6.43
N ARG A 125 -3.99 11.61 -7.15
CA ARG A 125 -5.07 11.94 -8.09
C ARG A 125 -5.23 10.86 -9.17
N GLN A 126 -4.12 10.32 -9.67
CA GLN A 126 -4.13 9.28 -10.69
C GLN A 126 -4.46 7.89 -10.13
N SER A 127 -4.03 7.60 -8.90
CA SER A 127 -4.21 6.30 -8.26
C SER A 127 -5.57 6.11 -7.59
N GLN A 128 -6.27 7.20 -7.26
CA GLN A 128 -7.53 7.17 -6.49
C GLN A 128 -8.57 6.15 -6.99
N PRO A 129 -8.86 6.01 -8.31
CA PRO A 129 -9.82 4.99 -8.77
C PRO A 129 -9.40 3.56 -8.41
N TYR A 130 -8.10 3.28 -8.38
CA TYR A 130 -7.57 1.95 -8.08
C TYR A 130 -7.50 1.69 -6.58
N LEU A 131 -7.14 2.71 -5.80
CA LEU A 131 -7.23 2.66 -4.34
C LEU A 131 -8.67 2.38 -3.89
N SER A 132 -9.65 3.07 -4.48
CA SER A 132 -11.08 2.83 -4.21
C SER A 132 -11.49 1.39 -4.51
N LEU A 133 -11.04 0.81 -5.63
CA LEU A 133 -11.34 -0.57 -5.97
C LEU A 133 -10.72 -1.58 -4.99
N ALA A 134 -9.48 -1.36 -4.54
CA ALA A 134 -8.83 -2.20 -3.54
C ALA A 134 -9.58 -2.15 -2.20
N VAL A 135 -10.00 -0.95 -1.77
CA VAL A 135 -10.83 -0.74 -0.57
C VAL A 135 -12.16 -1.47 -0.71
N GLU A 136 -12.88 -1.29 -1.81
CA GLU A 136 -14.21 -1.87 -2.03
C GLU A 136 -14.16 -3.41 -2.07
N ARG A 137 -13.15 -3.99 -2.73
CA ARG A 137 -12.94 -5.45 -2.76
C ARG A 137 -12.62 -6.00 -1.37
N THR A 138 -11.82 -5.29 -0.60
CA THR A 138 -11.48 -5.68 0.78
C THR A 138 -12.71 -5.63 1.68
N LEU A 139 -13.50 -4.55 1.62
CA LEU A 139 -14.76 -4.43 2.34
C LEU A 139 -15.76 -5.53 1.98
N THR A 140 -15.92 -5.81 0.69
CA THR A 140 -16.77 -6.91 0.19
C THR A 140 -16.33 -8.25 0.77
N ARG A 141 -15.00 -8.50 0.83
CA ARG A 141 -14.44 -9.70 1.42
C ARG A 141 -14.73 -9.75 2.93
N LEU A 142 -14.49 -8.68 3.68
CA LEU A 142 -14.76 -8.64 5.12
C LEU A 142 -16.23 -8.95 5.42
N HIS A 143 -17.15 -8.32 4.69
CA HIS A 143 -18.59 -8.59 4.79
C HIS A 143 -18.94 -10.06 4.52
N ALA A 144 -18.38 -10.65 3.45
CA ALA A 144 -18.61 -12.06 3.11
C ALA A 144 -18.15 -13.06 4.19
N TYR A 145 -17.23 -12.64 5.08
CA TYR A 145 -16.74 -13.44 6.20
C TYR A 145 -17.30 -12.99 7.56
N GLY A 146 -18.27 -12.06 7.57
CA GLY A 146 -18.88 -11.55 8.81
C GLY A 146 -17.92 -10.74 9.69
N LEU A 147 -16.90 -10.13 9.08
CA LEU A 147 -15.97 -9.22 9.73
C LEU A 147 -16.47 -7.80 9.49
N GLU A 148 -16.92 -7.10 10.52
CA GLU A 148 -17.33 -5.70 10.40
C GLU A 148 -16.08 -4.81 10.33
N ALA A 149 -15.91 -4.11 9.20
CA ALA A 149 -15.02 -2.96 9.13
C ALA A 149 -15.81 -1.71 9.50
N THR A 150 -15.56 -1.14 10.67
CA THR A 150 -16.08 0.18 11.02
C THR A 150 -15.18 1.22 10.36
N ILE A 151 -15.46 1.55 9.10
CA ILE A 151 -14.95 2.79 8.49
C ILE A 151 -16.07 3.80 8.65
N ASN A 152 -15.86 4.79 9.51
CA ASN A 152 -16.80 5.88 9.70
C ASN A 152 -16.87 6.79 8.47
#